data_AF-A0A965ZGT0-F1
#
_entry.id   AF-A0A965ZGT0-F1
#
_cell.length_a   1.000
_cell.length_b   1.000
_cell.length_c   1.000
_cell.angle_alpha   90.00
_cell.angle_beta   90.00
_cell.angle_gamma   90.00
#
_symmetry.space_group_name_H-M   'P 1'
#
loop_
_entity.id
_entity.type
_entity.pdbx_description
1 polymer ?
#
loop_
_entity_poly.entity_id
_entity_poly.type
_entity_poly.pdbx_seq_one_letter_code
_entity_poly.pdbx_strand_id
1 'polypeptide(L)'
;MLKDTLQRFGVICQTDNTTKTINFAFFRDIVNNIPKALDWSTKCLDQGKTISFQLGGYAQVNYMKYKEDDNVLPNGFADSQISVKDTTLPASANLFESQFAPTLNRPWLGGTIAQITKIDTSTDANAADFSIGTQPRILIDEKRFVTTPVTFTDGGTTRILNNDFISVPYFYRDGLPEDNLRFNDLRLKYYPELEKILQQSKKVVRWLLLTPRDIMELDLLIPVYLQQDSCYYYINKIDSWRKGQPTKVELVKLG
;
A
#
# COMPACT_ATOMS: atom_id res chain seq x y z
N MET A 1 4.01 8.29 8.96
CA MET A 1 4.38 8.63 7.57
C MET A 1 5.00 7.46 6.81
N LEU A 2 6.18 6.93 7.18
CA LEU A 2 6.82 5.83 6.42
C LEU A 2 5.90 4.61 6.22
N LYS A 3 5.28 4.10 7.28
CA LYS A 3 4.33 2.97 7.20
C LYS A 3 3.20 3.22 6.19
N ASP A 4 2.60 4.41 6.24
CA ASP A 4 1.52 4.84 5.33
C ASP A 4 2.01 4.83 3.88
N THR A 5 3.18 5.40 3.60
CA THR A 5 3.79 5.41 2.27
C THR A 5 4.02 3.99 1.74
N LEU A 6 4.58 3.09 2.56
CA LEU A 6 4.81 1.70 2.16
C LEU A 6 3.49 0.97 1.85
N GLN A 7 2.49 1.15 2.72
CA GLN A 7 1.15 0.57 2.55
C GLN A 7 0.33 1.24 1.45
N ARG A 8 0.65 2.46 1.03
CA ARG A 8 -0.06 3.15 -0.05
C ARG A 8 0.37 2.64 -1.42
N PHE A 9 1.67 2.34 -1.54
CA PHE A 9 2.30 1.97 -2.80
C PHE A 9 2.66 0.47 -2.88
N GLY A 10 2.17 -0.37 -1.96
CA GLY A 10 2.43 -1.81 -1.99
C GLY A 10 3.92 -2.18 -1.85
N VAL A 11 4.69 -1.36 -1.14
CA VAL A 11 6.14 -1.53 -0.99
C VAL A 11 6.45 -2.44 0.20
N ILE A 12 7.25 -3.46 -0.05
CA ILE A 12 7.85 -4.35 0.92
C ILE A 12 9.21 -3.77 1.30
N CYS A 13 9.43 -3.61 2.59
CA CYS A 13 10.69 -3.14 3.15
C CYS A 13 11.43 -4.34 3.78
N GLN A 14 12.68 -4.55 3.37
CA GLN A 14 13.53 -5.61 3.90
C GLN A 14 14.85 -5.04 4.38
N THR A 15 15.31 -5.51 5.52
CA THR A 15 16.61 -5.12 6.10
C THR A 15 17.62 -6.21 5.80
N ASP A 16 18.73 -5.85 5.16
CA ASP A 16 19.89 -6.71 5.05
C ASP A 16 20.83 -6.42 6.23
N ASN A 17 20.90 -7.38 7.15
CA ASN A 17 21.73 -7.26 8.35
C ASN A 17 23.24 -7.38 8.07
N THR A 18 23.63 -7.97 6.94
CA THR A 18 25.03 -8.14 6.53
C THR A 18 25.55 -6.86 5.92
N THR A 19 24.83 -6.29 4.95
CA THR A 19 25.25 -5.05 4.28
C THR A 19 24.80 -3.78 5.01
N LYS A 20 23.95 -3.90 6.04
CA LYS A 20 23.34 -2.77 6.77
C LYS A 20 22.52 -1.85 5.85
N THR A 21 21.88 -2.42 4.84
CA THR A 21 21.05 -1.69 3.89
C THR A 21 19.56 -2.01 4.09
N ILE A 22 18.72 -1.10 3.62
CA ILE A 22 17.27 -1.30 3.53
C ILE A 22 16.92 -1.36 2.05
N ASN A 23 16.26 -2.44 1.65
CA ASN A 23 15.76 -2.63 0.31
C ASN A 23 14.24 -2.40 0.26
N PHE A 24 13.79 -1.69 -0.76
CA PHE A 24 12.39 -1.45 -1.06
C PHE A 24 12.05 -2.15 -2.36
N ALA A 25 11.06 -3.02 -2.33
CA ALA A 25 10.63 -3.78 -3.49
C ALA A 25 9.11 -3.92 -3.51
N PHE A 26 8.57 -4.33 -4.65
CA PHE A 26 7.15 -4.58 -4.84
C PHE A 26 6.87 -6.09 -4.89
N PHE A 27 5.63 -6.50 -4.63
CA PHE A 27 5.22 -7.90 -4.82
C PHE A 27 5.51 -8.41 -6.24
N ARG A 28 5.39 -7.53 -7.24
CA ARG A 28 5.76 -7.83 -8.63
C ARG A 28 7.21 -8.26 -8.79
N ASP A 29 8.13 -7.68 -8.02
CA ASP A 29 9.56 -8.02 -8.12
C ASP A 29 9.81 -9.46 -7.64
N ILE A 30 9.07 -9.90 -6.62
CA ILE A 30 9.11 -11.28 -6.11
C ILE A 30 8.64 -12.26 -7.19
N VAL A 31 7.52 -11.95 -7.85
CA VAL A 31 6.99 -12.77 -8.95
C VAL A 31 7.96 -12.80 -10.13
N ASN A 32 8.56 -11.66 -10.48
CA ASN A 32 9.56 -11.57 -11.55
C ASN A 32 10.86 -12.33 -11.23
N ASN A 33 11.14 -12.60 -9.95
CA ASN A 33 12.29 -13.37 -9.50
C ASN A 33 12.06 -14.89 -9.49
N ILE A 34 10.89 -15.41 -9.91
CA ILE A 34 10.65 -16.86 -10.05
C ILE A 34 11.76 -17.58 -10.86
N PRO A 35 12.27 -17.04 -11.99
CA PRO A 35 13.38 -17.68 -12.72
C PRO A 35 14.69 -17.80 -11.92
N LYS A 36 14.84 -17.02 -10.84
CA LYS A 36 15.99 -17.04 -9.93
C LYS A 36 15.69 -17.81 -8.63
N ALA A 37 14.55 -18.50 -8.55
CA ALA A 37 14.11 -19.15 -7.34
C ALA A 37 15.12 -20.18 -6.84
N LEU A 38 15.32 -20.22 -5.52
CA LEU A 38 16.21 -21.19 -4.89
C LEU A 38 15.49 -22.53 -4.74
N ASP A 39 16.13 -23.62 -5.16
CA ASP A 39 15.61 -24.95 -4.95
C ASP A 39 15.87 -25.40 -3.50
N TRP A 40 14.79 -25.48 -2.72
CA TRP A 40 14.82 -25.95 -1.33
C TRP A 40 14.23 -27.35 -1.16
N SER A 41 14.01 -28.07 -2.27
CA SER A 41 13.37 -29.39 -2.27
C SER A 41 14.12 -30.39 -1.38
N THR A 42 15.45 -30.41 -1.42
CA THR A 42 16.29 -31.30 -0.59
C THR A 42 16.26 -30.95 0.90
N LYS A 43 15.77 -29.76 1.26
CA LYS A 43 15.68 -29.27 2.64
C LYS A 43 14.30 -29.52 3.24
N CYS A 44 13.31 -29.83 2.41
CA CYS A 44 11.93 -30.08 2.80
C CYS A 44 11.82 -31.47 3.44
N LEU A 45 11.47 -31.48 4.72
CA LEU A 45 11.32 -32.71 5.48
C LEU A 45 9.91 -33.27 5.27
N ASP A 46 9.82 -34.60 5.25
CA ASP A 46 8.53 -35.31 5.20
C ASP A 46 7.90 -35.40 6.60
N GLN A 47 7.72 -34.25 7.25
CA GLN A 47 7.09 -34.11 8.56
C GLN A 47 5.67 -33.54 8.44
N GLY A 48 5.02 -33.84 7.31
CA GLY A 48 3.68 -33.38 6.99
C GLY A 48 3.62 -31.98 6.36
N LYS A 49 2.50 -31.73 5.68
CA LYS A 49 2.15 -30.47 5.05
C LYS A 49 0.89 -29.96 5.72
N THR A 50 0.96 -28.81 6.38
CA THR A 50 -0.26 -28.14 6.82
C THR A 50 -0.65 -27.14 5.75
N ILE A 51 -1.78 -27.39 5.10
CA ILE A 51 -2.40 -26.43 4.20
C ILE A 51 -3.45 -25.70 5.01
N SER A 52 -3.24 -24.40 5.23
CA SER A 52 -4.28 -23.51 5.72
C SER A 52 -4.77 -22.67 4.56
N PHE A 53 -6.08 -22.46 4.49
CA PHE A 53 -6.67 -21.49 3.56
C PHE A 53 -6.63 -20.07 4.14
N GLN A 54 -6.33 -19.94 5.45
CA GLN A 54 -6.13 -18.66 6.10
C GLN A 54 -4.75 -18.08 5.78
N LEU A 55 -4.68 -17.18 4.81
CA LEU A 55 -3.55 -16.29 4.66
C LEU A 55 -3.64 -15.25 5.79
N GLY A 56 -2.74 -15.31 6.77
CA GLY A 56 -2.59 -14.27 7.80
C GLY A 56 -3.89 -13.73 8.42
N GLY A 57 -3.94 -12.42 8.68
CA GLY A 57 -5.11 -11.69 9.19
C GLY A 57 -6.04 -11.17 8.08
N TYR A 58 -6.07 -11.81 6.91
CA TYR A 58 -6.94 -11.41 5.81
C TYR A 58 -8.37 -11.95 6.00
N ALA A 59 -9.33 -11.25 5.42
CA ALA A 59 -10.76 -11.55 5.44
C ALA A 59 -11.30 -11.76 4.01
N GLN A 60 -12.59 -12.09 3.87
CA GLN A 60 -13.27 -12.12 2.58
C GLN A 60 -13.25 -10.74 1.89
N VAL A 61 -13.37 -9.66 2.69
CA VAL A 61 -13.22 -8.28 2.23
C VAL A 61 -12.16 -7.57 3.08
N ASN A 62 -11.09 -7.09 2.45
CA ASN A 62 -9.98 -6.41 3.11
C ASN A 62 -9.96 -4.94 2.72
N TYR A 63 -10.37 -4.06 3.63
CA TYR A 63 -10.53 -2.63 3.34
C TYR A 63 -9.20 -1.86 3.40
N MET A 64 -8.99 -1.00 2.41
CA MET A 64 -7.92 0.00 2.35
C MET A 64 -8.57 1.36 2.61
N LYS A 65 -8.47 1.85 3.84
CA LYS A 65 -9.24 3.01 4.31
C LYS A 65 -8.40 4.25 4.44
N TYR A 66 -8.98 5.40 4.11
CA TYR A 66 -8.50 6.68 4.57
C TYR A 66 -8.96 6.98 5.99
N LYS A 67 -8.27 7.88 6.68
CA LYS A 67 -8.78 8.44 7.93
C LYS A 67 -10.08 9.17 7.66
N GLU A 68 -11.09 8.94 8.47
CA GLU A 68 -12.38 9.62 8.31
C GLU A 68 -12.27 11.12 8.63
N ASP A 69 -12.99 11.92 7.86
CA ASP A 69 -13.17 13.36 8.07
C ASP A 69 -14.61 13.72 7.71
N ASP A 70 -15.38 14.20 8.69
CA ASP A 70 -16.82 14.44 8.58
C ASP A 70 -17.20 15.41 7.46
N ASN A 71 -16.24 16.22 6.97
CA ASN A 71 -16.45 17.20 5.92
C ASN A 71 -16.18 16.63 4.51
N VAL A 72 -15.89 15.33 4.38
CA VAL A 72 -15.63 14.66 3.12
C VAL A 72 -16.70 13.61 2.88
N LEU A 73 -17.64 13.92 1.99
CA LEU A 73 -18.74 13.05 1.62
C LEU A 73 -18.56 12.50 0.19
N PRO A 74 -19.08 11.29 -0.10
CA PRO A 74 -19.70 10.35 0.83
C PRO A 74 -18.68 9.71 1.80
N ASN A 75 -19.15 9.17 2.92
CA ASN A 75 -18.30 8.37 3.82
C ASN A 75 -17.64 7.23 3.05
N GLY A 76 -16.34 7.00 3.31
CA GLY A 76 -15.52 6.06 2.54
C GLY A 76 -15.09 6.58 1.16
N PHE A 77 -15.21 7.89 0.90
CA PHE A 77 -14.67 8.49 -0.32
C PHE A 77 -13.18 8.14 -0.48
N ALA A 78 -12.82 7.68 -1.68
CA ALA A 78 -11.46 7.26 -2.06
C ALA A 78 -10.92 5.99 -1.39
N ASP A 79 -11.71 5.29 -0.57
CA ASP A 79 -11.37 3.96 -0.06
C ASP A 79 -11.34 2.91 -1.17
N SER A 80 -10.78 1.75 -0.85
CA SER A 80 -10.85 0.57 -1.72
C SER A 80 -10.87 -0.72 -0.90
N GLN A 81 -10.92 -1.85 -1.60
CA GLN A 81 -10.90 -3.16 -0.96
C GLN A 81 -10.27 -4.22 -1.86
N ILE A 82 -9.70 -5.24 -1.23
CA ILE A 82 -9.29 -6.49 -1.88
C ILE A 82 -10.23 -7.61 -1.42
N SER A 83 -10.89 -8.25 -2.38
CA SER A 83 -11.79 -9.37 -2.12
C SER A 83 -11.09 -10.72 -2.28
N VAL A 84 -11.32 -11.62 -1.34
CA VAL A 84 -10.77 -12.99 -1.32
C VAL A 84 -11.91 -14.00 -1.38
N LYS A 85 -11.85 -14.92 -2.35
CA LYS A 85 -12.89 -15.95 -2.57
C LYS A 85 -12.68 -17.16 -1.66
N ASP A 86 -12.68 -16.91 -0.35
CA ASP A 86 -12.55 -17.96 0.66
C ASP A 86 -13.58 -17.75 1.77
N THR A 87 -14.62 -18.59 1.77
CA THR A 87 -15.73 -18.51 2.74
C THR A 87 -15.33 -18.96 4.14
N THR A 88 -14.14 -19.51 4.34
CA THR A 88 -13.62 -19.90 5.66
C THR A 88 -12.96 -18.72 6.41
N LEU A 89 -12.72 -17.60 5.71
CA LEU A 89 -12.20 -16.36 6.31
C LEU A 89 -13.30 -15.56 7.02
N PRO A 90 -12.93 -14.70 7.99
CA PRO A 90 -13.82 -13.68 8.53
C PRO A 90 -14.45 -12.83 7.41
N ALA A 91 -15.66 -12.32 7.62
CA ALA A 91 -16.40 -11.56 6.59
C ALA A 91 -15.64 -10.31 6.11
N SER A 92 -15.03 -9.56 7.04
CA SER A 92 -14.29 -8.36 6.68
C SER A 92 -13.18 -8.04 7.69
N ALA A 93 -12.13 -7.38 7.21
CA ALA A 93 -11.06 -6.81 8.00
C ALA A 93 -10.54 -5.52 7.37
N ASN A 94 -9.87 -4.68 8.16
CA ASN A 94 -9.11 -3.55 7.62
C ASN A 94 -7.71 -4.07 7.25
N LEU A 95 -7.33 -3.96 5.97
CA LEU A 95 -5.97 -4.24 5.51
C LEU A 95 -5.00 -3.21 6.09
N PHE A 96 -5.40 -1.94 6.00
CA PHE A 96 -4.77 -0.83 6.68
C PHE A 96 -5.69 0.39 6.65
N GLU A 97 -5.37 1.36 7.50
CA GLU A 97 -5.98 2.68 7.53
C GLU A 97 -4.87 3.74 7.44
N SER A 98 -5.03 4.67 6.51
CA SER A 98 -4.11 5.79 6.30
C SER A 98 -4.22 6.78 7.44
N GLN A 99 -3.10 7.41 7.81
CA GLN A 99 -3.10 8.47 8.83
C GLN A 99 -3.66 9.81 8.29
N PHE A 100 -3.80 9.92 6.97
CA PHE A 100 -4.36 11.07 6.26
C PHE A 100 -5.80 10.79 5.86
N ALA A 101 -6.60 11.84 5.78
CA ALA A 101 -7.93 11.81 5.18
C ALA A 101 -7.87 12.15 3.68
N PRO A 102 -8.91 11.78 2.90
CA PRO A 102 -8.98 12.12 1.50
C PRO A 102 -9.51 13.54 1.33
N THR A 103 -9.51 14.07 0.10
CA THR A 103 -10.03 15.42 -0.14
C THR A 103 -10.69 15.55 -1.50
N LEU A 104 -11.77 16.35 -1.54
CA LEU A 104 -12.45 16.69 -2.78
C LEU A 104 -11.66 17.75 -3.55
N ASN A 105 -12.05 17.93 -4.80
CA ASN A 105 -11.51 18.95 -5.68
C ASN A 105 -12.54 20.06 -5.89
N ARG A 106 -12.05 21.29 -6.10
CA ARG A 106 -12.84 22.42 -6.60
C ARG A 106 -12.27 22.95 -7.91
N PRO A 107 -13.09 23.56 -8.79
CA PRO A 107 -12.59 24.26 -9.97
C PRO A 107 -11.57 25.33 -9.61
N TRP A 108 -10.48 25.39 -10.37
CA TRP A 108 -9.40 26.37 -10.21
C TRP A 108 -8.60 26.53 -11.49
N LEU A 109 -8.39 27.77 -11.94
CA LEU A 109 -7.58 28.20 -13.10
C LEU A 109 -7.16 27.06 -14.05
N GLY A 110 -8.00 26.80 -15.06
CA GLY A 110 -7.73 25.81 -16.11
C GLY A 110 -7.85 24.35 -15.68
N GLY A 111 -8.42 24.06 -14.52
CA GLY A 111 -8.63 22.70 -14.03
C GLY A 111 -9.25 22.66 -12.63
N THR A 112 -8.67 21.84 -11.75
CA THR A 112 -9.09 21.73 -10.34
C THR A 112 -7.92 21.86 -9.38
N ILE A 113 -8.23 22.10 -8.11
CA ILE A 113 -7.31 22.11 -6.97
C ILE A 113 -7.95 21.37 -5.79
N ALA A 114 -7.14 20.80 -4.90
CA ALA A 114 -7.64 20.22 -3.66
C ALA A 114 -8.39 21.25 -2.82
N GLN A 115 -9.53 20.85 -2.25
CA GLN A 115 -10.36 21.66 -1.38
C GLN A 115 -10.35 21.12 0.05
N ILE A 116 -9.89 21.92 1.00
CA ILE A 116 -9.98 21.64 2.44
C ILE A 116 -10.83 22.74 3.07
N THR A 117 -12.09 22.42 3.39
CA THR A 117 -13.01 23.38 4.01
C THR A 117 -12.62 23.59 5.47
N LYS A 118 -12.30 24.83 5.84
CA LYS A 118 -11.88 25.20 7.20
C LYS A 118 -12.80 26.22 7.87
N ILE A 119 -13.66 26.88 7.10
CA ILE A 119 -14.60 27.90 7.56
C ILE A 119 -16.00 27.41 7.23
N ASP A 120 -16.87 27.44 8.22
CA ASP A 120 -18.30 27.19 8.04
C ASP A 120 -19.00 28.50 7.69
N THR A 121 -19.51 28.60 6.46
CA THR A 121 -20.26 29.76 5.98
C THR A 121 -21.76 29.50 5.85
N SER A 122 -22.26 28.38 6.40
CA SER A 122 -23.67 27.98 6.27
C SER A 122 -24.64 28.90 7.01
N THR A 123 -24.20 29.49 8.13
CA THR A 123 -25.00 30.41 8.96
C THR A 123 -24.63 31.87 8.78
N ASP A 124 -23.38 32.16 8.45
CA ASP A 124 -22.87 33.51 8.18
C ASP A 124 -21.93 33.47 6.98
N ALA A 125 -22.33 34.14 5.89
CA ALA A 125 -21.53 34.22 4.67
C ALA A 125 -20.21 34.98 4.86
N ASN A 126 -20.09 35.79 5.91
CA ASN A 126 -18.90 36.56 6.25
C ASN A 126 -18.05 35.92 7.35
N ALA A 127 -18.34 34.67 7.74
CA ALA A 127 -17.53 33.95 8.70
C ALA A 127 -16.06 33.92 8.23
N ALA A 128 -15.15 34.29 9.14
CA ALA A 128 -13.71 34.30 8.89
C ALA A 128 -12.96 33.31 9.81
N ASP A 129 -13.63 32.80 10.84
CA ASP A 129 -13.03 31.92 11.82
C ASP A 129 -12.89 30.48 11.30
N PHE A 130 -11.73 29.88 11.57
CA PHE A 130 -11.50 28.47 11.28
C PHE A 130 -12.24 27.60 12.30
N SER A 131 -13.53 27.35 12.05
CA SER A 131 -14.42 26.58 12.92
C SER A 131 -14.50 25.09 12.56
N ILE A 132 -14.08 24.70 11.35
CA ILE A 132 -14.19 23.31 10.88
C ILE A 132 -12.94 22.51 11.24
N GLY A 133 -13.14 21.49 12.08
CA GLY A 133 -12.13 20.47 12.38
C GLY A 133 -11.86 19.61 11.14
N THR A 134 -10.60 19.44 10.76
CA THR A 134 -10.23 18.55 9.65
C THR A 134 -8.99 17.73 9.99
N GLN A 135 -8.87 16.57 9.35
CA GLN A 135 -7.71 15.69 9.46
C GLN A 135 -6.54 16.11 8.55
N PRO A 136 -5.31 15.63 8.79
CA PRO A 136 -4.19 15.85 7.88
C PRO A 136 -4.46 15.31 6.46
N ARG A 137 -3.96 15.99 5.42
CA ARG A 137 -4.04 15.58 4.01
C ARG A 137 -2.66 15.25 3.45
N ILE A 138 -2.62 14.35 2.48
CA ILE A 138 -1.46 14.13 1.61
C ILE A 138 -1.89 14.49 0.18
N LEU A 139 -1.10 15.33 -0.49
CA LEU A 139 -1.40 15.87 -1.82
C LEU A 139 -0.17 15.76 -2.72
N ILE A 140 -0.40 15.68 -4.01
CA ILE A 140 0.64 15.79 -5.04
C ILE A 140 0.72 17.25 -5.44
N ASP A 141 1.92 17.84 -5.37
CA ASP A 141 2.16 19.20 -5.83
C ASP A 141 2.37 19.21 -7.36
N GLU A 142 1.54 19.98 -8.07
CA GLU A 142 1.77 20.28 -9.49
C GLU A 142 2.16 21.74 -9.63
N LYS A 143 3.19 22.01 -10.43
CA LYS A 143 3.48 23.35 -10.91
C LYS A 143 2.71 23.61 -12.21
N ARG A 144 1.85 24.63 -12.21
CA ARG A 144 1.07 25.05 -13.39
C ARG A 144 1.46 26.45 -13.81
N PHE A 145 1.80 26.61 -15.08
CA PHE A 145 2.00 27.92 -15.67
C PHE A 145 0.66 28.63 -15.83
N VAL A 146 0.56 29.87 -15.37
CA VAL A 146 -0.64 30.69 -15.49
C VAL A 146 -0.33 32.00 -16.18
N THR A 147 -1.16 32.35 -17.17
CA THR A 147 -1.11 33.63 -17.88
C THR A 147 -2.05 34.67 -17.29
N THR A 148 -3.01 34.24 -16.47
CA THR A 148 -3.89 35.14 -15.72
C THR A 148 -3.18 35.58 -14.44
N PRO A 149 -3.14 36.89 -14.12
CA PRO A 149 -2.55 37.36 -12.88
C PRO A 149 -3.20 36.71 -11.64
N VAL A 150 -2.38 36.13 -10.78
CA VAL A 150 -2.80 35.53 -9.50
C VAL A 150 -2.25 36.38 -8.37
N THR A 151 -3.13 36.88 -7.51
CA THR A 151 -2.75 37.73 -6.38
C THR A 151 -2.76 36.91 -5.09
N PHE A 152 -1.61 36.86 -4.42
CA PHE A 152 -1.44 36.31 -3.08
C PHE A 152 -1.42 37.47 -2.10
N THR A 153 -2.21 37.36 -1.04
CA THR A 153 -2.24 38.34 0.05
C THR A 153 -1.91 37.63 1.36
N ASP A 154 -1.07 38.26 2.17
CA ASP A 154 -0.74 37.84 3.53
C ASP A 154 -0.71 39.09 4.42
N GLY A 155 -1.83 39.33 5.11
CA GLY A 155 -2.09 40.59 5.80
C GLY A 155 -1.96 41.79 4.86
N GLY A 156 -1.03 42.71 5.16
CA GLY A 156 -0.75 43.88 4.34
C GLY A 156 0.16 43.64 3.13
N THR A 157 0.72 42.44 2.98
CA THR A 157 1.64 42.12 1.88
C THR A 157 0.87 41.54 0.71
N THR A 158 1.12 42.07 -0.49
CA THR A 158 0.54 41.53 -1.73
C THR A 158 1.65 41.14 -2.70
N ARG A 159 1.55 39.92 -3.25
CA ARG A 159 2.41 39.45 -4.34
C ARG A 159 1.53 39.06 -5.52
N ILE A 160 1.80 39.64 -6.69
CA ILE A 160 1.12 39.30 -7.93
C ILE A 160 2.05 38.45 -8.78
N LEU A 161 1.60 37.26 -9.14
CA LEU A 161 2.25 36.40 -10.12
C LEU A 161 1.54 36.55 -11.45
N ASN A 162 2.30 36.82 -12.51
CA ASN A 162 1.78 36.99 -13.87
C ASN A 162 2.74 36.34 -14.85
N ASN A 163 2.24 35.48 -15.75
CA ASN A 163 3.06 34.64 -16.63
C ASN A 163 4.12 33.85 -15.85
N ASP A 164 3.68 33.16 -14.80
CA ASP A 164 4.56 32.43 -13.86
C ASP A 164 3.96 31.07 -13.48
N PHE A 165 4.76 30.21 -12.84
CA PHE A 165 4.33 28.92 -12.30
C PHE A 165 3.77 29.08 -10.88
N ILE A 166 2.59 28.49 -10.65
CA ILE A 166 1.96 28.39 -9.33
C ILE A 166 1.84 26.94 -8.89
N SER A 167 1.76 26.72 -7.58
CA SER A 167 1.52 25.40 -6.99
C SER A 167 0.02 25.12 -6.98
N VAL A 168 -0.40 24.00 -7.58
CA VAL A 168 -1.80 23.56 -7.65
C VAL A 168 -1.87 22.12 -7.09
N PRO A 169 -1.81 21.97 -5.76
CA PRO A 169 -1.82 20.64 -5.15
C PRO A 169 -3.17 19.96 -5.37
N TYR A 170 -3.12 18.65 -5.62
CA TYR A 170 -4.30 17.84 -5.91
C TYR A 170 -4.22 16.46 -5.25
N PHE A 171 -5.38 15.83 -5.06
CA PHE A 171 -5.51 14.49 -4.50
C PHE A 171 -5.85 13.44 -5.57
N TYR A 172 -6.64 13.84 -6.56
CA TYR A 172 -6.99 13.03 -7.71
C TYR A 172 -7.33 13.91 -8.91
N ARG A 173 -7.29 13.33 -10.10
CA ARG A 173 -7.76 13.88 -11.36
C ARG A 173 -8.61 12.85 -12.06
N ASP A 174 -9.76 13.29 -12.56
CA ASP A 174 -10.59 12.45 -13.39
C ASP A 174 -9.93 12.30 -14.77
N GLY A 175 -9.85 11.06 -15.27
CA GLY A 175 -9.22 10.73 -16.55
C GLY A 175 -7.71 10.47 -16.53
N LEU A 176 -7.02 10.68 -15.40
CA LEU A 176 -5.57 10.40 -15.25
C LEU A 176 -5.32 9.48 -14.03
N PRO A 177 -5.60 8.17 -14.15
CA PRO A 177 -5.52 7.24 -13.00
C PRO A 177 -4.10 7.03 -12.47
N GLU A 178 -3.06 7.32 -13.27
CA GLU A 178 -1.68 7.01 -12.89
C GLU A 178 -1.11 7.92 -11.80
N ASP A 179 -1.70 9.11 -11.62
CA ASP A 179 -1.23 10.16 -10.71
C ASP A 179 -2.28 10.49 -9.64
N ASN A 180 -3.05 9.49 -9.20
CA ASN A 180 -4.09 9.67 -8.20
C ASN A 180 -3.74 9.01 -6.87
N LEU A 181 -4.21 9.61 -5.79
CA LEU A 181 -4.06 9.06 -4.46
C LEU A 181 -5.24 8.19 -4.05
N ARG A 182 -6.36 8.13 -4.78
CA ARG A 182 -7.49 7.26 -4.42
C ARG A 182 -7.02 5.80 -4.29
N PHE A 183 -7.40 5.11 -3.22
CA PHE A 183 -6.90 3.75 -3.00
C PHE A 183 -7.34 2.79 -4.08
N ASN A 184 -8.45 3.05 -4.77
CA ASN A 184 -8.84 2.25 -5.92
C ASN A 184 -7.81 2.35 -7.07
N ASP A 185 -7.33 3.56 -7.37
CA ASP A 185 -6.36 3.80 -8.42
C ASP A 185 -5.00 3.18 -8.05
N LEU A 186 -4.58 3.38 -6.79
CA LEU A 186 -3.34 2.80 -6.24
C LEU A 186 -3.38 1.27 -6.17
N ARG A 187 -4.52 0.69 -5.78
CA ARG A 187 -4.74 -0.77 -5.73
C ARG A 187 -4.55 -1.38 -7.11
N LEU A 188 -5.22 -0.81 -8.12
CA LEU A 188 -5.10 -1.28 -9.51
C LEU A 188 -3.65 -1.22 -10.03
N LYS A 189 -2.86 -0.25 -9.57
CA LYS A 189 -1.47 -0.04 -10.00
C LYS A 189 -0.45 -0.92 -9.26
N TYR A 190 -0.57 -1.04 -7.93
CA TYR A 190 0.48 -1.59 -7.07
C TYR A 190 0.13 -2.94 -6.41
N TYR A 191 -1.14 -3.34 -6.43
CA TYR A 191 -1.61 -4.56 -5.77
C TYR A 191 -2.04 -5.74 -6.68
N PRO A 192 -1.93 -5.72 -8.03
CA PRO A 192 -2.52 -6.79 -8.83
C PRO A 192 -1.90 -8.17 -8.54
N GLU A 193 -0.59 -8.25 -8.25
CA GLU A 193 0.06 -9.50 -7.88
C GLU A 193 -0.39 -9.99 -6.51
N LEU A 194 -0.57 -9.08 -5.53
CA LEU A 194 -1.09 -9.47 -4.22
C LEU A 194 -2.52 -9.99 -4.33
N GLU A 195 -3.38 -9.35 -5.12
CA GLU A 195 -4.75 -9.83 -5.35
C GLU A 195 -4.76 -11.21 -5.99
N LYS A 196 -3.91 -11.44 -6.99
CA LYS A 196 -3.76 -12.75 -7.63
C LYS A 196 -3.29 -13.81 -6.63
N ILE A 197 -2.29 -13.49 -5.82
CA ILE A 197 -1.79 -14.38 -4.77
C ILE A 197 -2.92 -14.70 -3.80
N LEU A 198 -3.61 -13.70 -3.25
CA LEU A 198 -4.70 -13.89 -2.28
C LEU A 198 -5.83 -14.77 -2.84
N GLN A 199 -6.17 -14.64 -4.13
CA GLN A 199 -7.20 -15.47 -4.78
C GLN A 199 -6.80 -16.93 -4.98
N GLN A 200 -5.49 -17.20 -5.13
CA GLN A 200 -4.95 -18.52 -5.42
C GLN A 200 -4.28 -19.17 -4.21
N SER A 201 -4.06 -18.41 -3.14
CA SER A 201 -3.14 -18.78 -2.08
C SER A 201 -3.73 -19.85 -1.18
N LYS A 202 -2.99 -20.95 -1.10
CA LYS A 202 -2.98 -21.85 0.03
C LYS A 202 -1.79 -21.43 0.89
N LYS A 203 -2.00 -21.02 2.14
CA LYS A 203 -0.90 -20.90 3.10
C LYS A 203 -0.38 -22.31 3.33
N VAL A 204 0.87 -22.55 2.95
CA VAL A 204 1.52 -23.84 3.12
C VAL A 204 2.53 -23.71 4.25
N VAL A 205 2.42 -24.57 5.24
CA VAL A 205 3.41 -24.68 6.30
C VAL A 205 4.18 -25.98 6.10
N ARG A 206 5.50 -25.86 5.99
CA ARG A 206 6.44 -26.98 5.84
C ARG A 206 7.53 -26.91 6.91
N TRP A 207 8.06 -28.06 7.26
CA TRP A 207 9.27 -28.17 8.06
C TRP A 207 10.48 -28.25 7.14
N LEU A 208 11.40 -27.30 7.29
CA LEU A 208 12.61 -27.19 6.47
C LEU A 208 13.85 -27.28 7.37
N LEU A 209 14.86 -28.03 6.91
CA LEU A 209 16.16 -28.09 7.55
C LEU A 209 17.09 -27.02 6.95
N LEU A 210 17.00 -25.80 7.48
CA LEU A 210 17.75 -24.65 7.00
C LEU A 210 19.16 -24.62 7.60
N THR A 211 20.16 -24.33 6.76
CA THR A 211 21.55 -24.15 7.17
C THR A 211 21.80 -22.73 7.69
N PRO A 212 22.89 -22.47 8.45
CA PRO A 212 23.25 -21.11 8.83
C PRO A 212 23.42 -20.17 7.63
N ARG A 213 23.95 -20.69 6.51
CA ARG A 213 24.14 -19.93 5.27
C ARG A 213 22.80 -19.48 4.69
N ASP A 214 21.79 -20.35 4.70
CA ASP A 214 20.44 -20.01 4.19
C ASP A 214 19.80 -18.84 4.94
N ILE A 215 20.06 -18.74 6.25
CA ILE A 215 19.54 -17.65 7.08
C ILE A 215 20.36 -16.37 6.87
N MET A 216 21.68 -16.49 6.74
CA MET A 216 22.57 -15.34 6.54
C MET A 216 22.42 -14.69 5.16
N GLU A 217 22.18 -15.49 4.13
CA GLU A 217 22.01 -15.06 2.74
C GLU A 217 20.52 -14.94 2.34
N LEU A 218 19.61 -14.95 3.33
CA LEU A 218 18.18 -14.92 3.07
C LEU A 218 17.75 -13.61 2.41
N ASP A 219 17.33 -13.70 1.15
CA ASP A 219 16.64 -12.64 0.44
C ASP A 219 15.16 -13.03 0.29
N LEU A 220 14.27 -12.34 1.00
CA LEU A 220 12.83 -12.61 0.96
C LEU A 220 12.20 -12.17 -0.38
N LEU A 221 12.94 -11.47 -1.26
CA LEU A 221 12.51 -11.18 -2.62
C LEU A 221 12.79 -12.30 -3.61
N ILE A 222 13.57 -13.31 -3.22
CA ILE A 222 13.86 -14.49 -4.04
C ILE A 222 12.92 -15.62 -3.61
N PRO A 223 12.03 -16.10 -4.49
CA PRO A 223 11.16 -17.23 -4.19
C PRO A 223 11.93 -18.51 -3.93
N VAL A 224 11.27 -19.48 -3.31
CA VAL A 224 11.78 -20.84 -3.15
C VAL A 224 10.92 -21.84 -3.93
N TYR A 225 11.58 -22.80 -4.56
CA TYR A 225 10.92 -23.92 -5.25
C TYR A 225 10.92 -25.16 -4.36
N LEU A 226 9.77 -25.85 -4.31
CA LEU A 226 9.64 -27.15 -3.65
C LEU A 226 9.07 -28.18 -4.63
N GLN A 227 9.90 -29.14 -5.04
CA GLN A 227 9.55 -30.22 -5.96
C GLN A 227 8.42 -31.10 -5.42
N GLN A 228 8.35 -31.32 -4.10
CA GLN A 228 7.29 -32.11 -3.45
C GLN A 228 5.89 -31.53 -3.73
N ASP A 229 5.82 -30.22 -3.97
CA ASP A 229 4.58 -29.52 -4.28
C ASP A 229 4.50 -29.10 -5.77
N SER A 230 5.61 -29.21 -6.51
CA SER A 230 5.76 -28.69 -7.88
C SER A 230 5.31 -27.22 -7.99
N CYS A 231 5.68 -26.42 -6.99
CA CYS A 231 5.20 -25.04 -6.83
C CYS A 231 6.34 -24.10 -6.37
N TYR A 232 6.20 -22.83 -6.71
CA TYR A 232 7.03 -21.74 -6.20
C TYR A 232 6.35 -21.05 -5.02
N TYR A 233 7.15 -20.60 -4.06
CA TYR A 233 6.66 -20.02 -2.82
C TYR A 233 7.40 -18.73 -2.45
N TYR A 234 6.64 -17.75 -1.99
CA TYR A 234 7.16 -16.63 -1.20
C TYR A 234 7.27 -17.04 0.27
N ILE A 235 8.38 -16.69 0.92
CA ILE A 235 8.59 -16.94 2.35
C ILE A 235 7.89 -15.84 3.14
N ASN A 236 6.79 -16.18 3.81
CA ASN A 236 6.07 -15.25 4.66
C ASN A 236 6.71 -15.12 6.04
N LYS A 237 7.15 -16.25 6.60
CA LYS A 237 7.74 -16.30 7.94
C LYS A 237 8.62 -17.53 8.10
N ILE A 238 9.78 -17.36 8.71
CA ILE A 238 10.60 -18.44 9.27
C ILE A 238 10.42 -18.38 10.79
N ASP A 239 9.93 -19.45 11.40
CA ASP A 239 9.77 -19.52 12.85
C ASP A 239 11.13 -19.73 13.53
N SER A 240 11.23 -19.47 14.84
CA SER A 240 12.49 -19.41 15.62
C SER A 240 13.59 -20.43 15.23
N TRP A 241 14.38 -20.09 14.21
CA TRP A 241 15.34 -21.01 13.61
C TRP A 241 16.45 -21.37 14.60
N ARG A 242 16.83 -22.66 14.61
CA ARG A 242 17.96 -23.17 15.38
C ARG A 242 18.79 -24.08 14.49
N LYS A 243 20.11 -23.91 14.55
CA LYS A 243 21.06 -24.70 13.76
C LYS A 243 20.83 -26.21 13.97
N GLY A 244 20.67 -26.94 12.86
CA GLY A 244 20.53 -28.40 12.86
C GLY A 244 19.15 -28.91 13.28
N GLN A 245 18.17 -28.04 13.53
CA GLN A 245 16.82 -28.42 13.89
C GLN A 245 15.84 -28.14 12.73
N PRO A 246 14.84 -29.02 12.51
CA PRO A 246 13.69 -28.71 11.67
C PRO A 246 13.08 -27.37 12.07
N THR A 247 12.92 -26.49 11.10
CA THR A 247 12.34 -25.16 11.30
C THR A 247 11.03 -25.05 10.55
N LYS A 248 10.00 -24.57 11.23
CA LYS A 248 8.69 -24.34 10.63
C LYS A 248 8.76 -23.09 9.76
N VAL A 249 8.40 -23.21 8.50
CA VAL A 249 8.37 -22.11 7.55
C VAL A 249 6.97 -21.96 6.96
N GLU A 250 6.48 -20.72 7.00
CA GLU A 250 5.22 -20.32 6.38
C GLU A 250 5.48 -19.82 4.97
N LEU A 251 4.85 -20.47 4.01
CA LEU A 251 5.02 -20.26 2.59
C LEU A 251 3.69 -19.83 1.96
N VAL A 252 3.78 -18.89 1.02
CA VAL A 252 2.64 -18.45 0.20
C VAL A 252 2.89 -18.86 -1.23
N LYS A 253 1.99 -19.65 -1.79
CA LYS A 253 2.13 -20.15 -3.16
C LYS A 253 2.08 -19.00 -4.16
N LEU A 254 3.05 -18.95 -5.08
CA LEU A 254 3.15 -17.98 -6.17
C LEU A 254 2.71 -18.64 -7.49
N GLY A 255 1.38 -18.75 -7.70
CA GLY A 255 0.78 -19.37 -8.91
C GLY A 255 0.61 -20.87 -8.81
#